data_AF-A0A7W8YWV4-F1
#
_entry.id   AF-A0A7W8YWV4-F1
#
_cell.length_a   1.000
_cell.length_b   1.000
_cell.length_c   1.000
_cell.angle_alpha   90.00
_cell.angle_beta   90.00
_cell.angle_gamma   90.00
#
_symmetry.space_group_name_H-M   'P 1'
#
loop_
_entity.id
_entity.type
_entity.pdbx_description
1 polymer ?
#
loop_
_entity_poly.entity_id
_entity_poly.type
_entity_poly.pdbx_seq_one_letter_code
_entity_poly.pdbx_strand_id
1 'polypeptide(L)'
;MKTRPFIQLYKGVFILFISIIAFSSCKKITDGAGTSGGTPSDADYLKNLLAYKKSAHQLFLGYLVNDGNDPAAASSMLNVPDSVDIVVAFAGWDKDASHWTTLQAKGTKILTCTFPGNDAYYDGSAKDTTTTQKTALSANSTYDHWAKAMHDKFIKGMGWDGIDVDIETGTFGGDAPASNAKAVLTSVAKYFGPNAQAGNLTKAGVKPIFIYDTDVDVAGGSLGYNTIYTPFKSNYTYVNFQSYVGGSRRWSGSKTSDLTPLLTAFDKTKLIVLTNGDEFKYPNGTEDTPGGDAKATKWLLDIASWAKTNGTAGVGAYRMSRDYNHTPVFSSTRQAIQIMNPHL
;
A
#
# COMPACT_ATOMS: atom_id res chain seq x y z
N MET A 1 77.79 7.38 -28.05
CA MET A 1 78.10 6.05 -27.46
C MET A 1 76.83 5.59 -26.74
N LYS A 2 76.01 4.67 -27.30
CA LYS A 2 76.10 3.19 -27.18
C LYS A 2 76.53 2.81 -25.75
N THR A 3 75.69 2.21 -24.91
CA THR A 3 75.20 0.82 -25.04
C THR A 3 73.86 0.55 -24.32
N ARG A 4 73.23 -0.55 -24.75
CA ARG A 4 71.89 -1.09 -24.48
C ARG A 4 71.83 -1.96 -23.18
N PRO A 5 70.64 -2.47 -22.77
CA PRO A 5 70.16 -2.53 -21.38
C PRO A 5 70.30 -3.91 -20.70
N PHE A 6 69.99 -3.96 -19.41
CA PHE A 6 69.72 -5.22 -18.69
C PHE A 6 68.26 -5.30 -18.24
N ILE A 7 67.60 -6.34 -18.72
CA ILE A 7 66.31 -6.86 -18.29
C ILE A 7 66.52 -7.63 -16.98
N GLN A 8 65.71 -7.36 -15.96
CA GLN A 8 65.61 -8.25 -14.80
C GLN A 8 64.15 -8.68 -14.62
N LEU A 9 63.96 -9.99 -14.82
CA LEU A 9 62.75 -10.76 -14.56
C LEU A 9 62.40 -10.71 -13.07
N TYR A 10 61.18 -10.27 -12.72
CA TYR A 10 60.57 -10.61 -11.44
C TYR A 10 59.39 -11.56 -11.66
N LYS A 11 59.62 -12.81 -11.25
CA LYS A 11 58.59 -13.79 -10.91
C LYS A 11 58.00 -13.40 -9.56
N GLY A 12 56.68 -13.40 -9.40
CA GLY A 12 56.10 -13.51 -8.06
C GLY A 12 54.71 -12.93 -7.85
N VAL A 13 53.74 -13.84 -7.76
CA VAL A 13 52.51 -13.77 -6.96
C VAL A 13 51.39 -12.85 -7.45
N PHE A 14 50.43 -13.46 -8.14
CA PHE A 14 49.08 -12.94 -8.36
C PHE A 14 48.30 -13.10 -7.06
N ILE A 15 48.16 -12.03 -6.26
CA ILE A 15 47.24 -12.02 -5.12
C ILE A 15 45.85 -11.71 -5.66
N LEU A 16 45.01 -12.75 -5.73
CA LEU A 16 43.60 -12.65 -6.01
C LEU A 16 42.93 -11.92 -4.82
N PHE A 17 42.66 -10.62 -4.96
CA PHE A 17 41.79 -9.91 -4.03
C PHE A 17 40.36 -10.45 -4.20
N ILE A 18 40.00 -11.43 -3.39
CA ILE A 18 38.60 -11.79 -3.15
C ILE A 18 38.02 -10.66 -2.31
N SER A 19 37.31 -9.75 -2.97
CA SER A 19 36.46 -8.77 -2.30
C SER A 19 35.37 -9.53 -1.52
N ILE A 20 35.59 -9.69 -0.22
CA ILE A 20 34.58 -10.16 0.71
C ILE A 20 33.52 -9.05 0.78
N ILE A 21 32.45 -9.20 0.01
CA ILE A 21 31.23 -8.42 0.19
C ILE A 21 30.67 -8.83 1.55
N ALA A 22 30.91 -7.99 2.55
CA ALA A 22 30.27 -8.11 3.85
C ALA A 22 28.77 -7.85 3.63
N PHE A 23 27.99 -8.92 3.54
CA PHE A 23 26.54 -8.83 3.68
C PHE A 23 26.26 -8.29 5.08
N SER A 24 25.82 -7.05 5.15
CA SER A 24 25.25 -6.47 6.36
C SER A 24 24.06 -7.35 6.74
N SER A 25 24.20 -8.08 7.86
CA SER A 25 23.14 -8.92 8.40
C SER A 25 21.95 -8.03 8.78
N CYS A 26 20.96 -7.91 7.89
CA CYS A 26 19.63 -7.42 8.24
C CYS A 26 19.15 -8.23 9.44
N LYS A 27 18.96 -7.57 10.59
CA LYS A 27 18.31 -8.20 11.74
C LYS A 27 16.93 -8.67 11.26
N LYS A 28 16.74 -9.98 11.24
CA LYS A 28 15.45 -10.60 10.94
C LYS A 28 14.45 -10.10 11.97
N ILE A 29 13.39 -9.46 11.51
CA ILE A 29 12.24 -9.21 12.38
C ILE A 29 11.27 -10.36 12.15
N THR A 30 11.42 -11.40 12.96
CA THR A 30 10.51 -12.55 12.96
C THR A 30 9.27 -12.20 13.77
N ASP A 31 8.12 -12.25 13.13
CA ASP A 31 6.83 -12.10 13.79
C ASP A 31 6.50 -13.42 14.51
N GLY A 32 6.32 -13.38 15.85
CA GLY A 32 5.77 -14.51 16.62
C GLY A 32 6.71 -15.19 17.63
N ALA A 33 6.30 -15.14 18.90
CA ALA A 33 6.81 -16.00 19.97
C ALA A 33 5.98 -17.30 20.00
N GLY A 34 6.57 -18.41 19.57
CA GLY A 34 5.96 -19.75 19.55
C GLY A 34 7.02 -20.85 19.69
N THR A 35 6.69 -21.87 20.47
CA THR A 35 7.56 -22.88 21.10
C THR A 35 8.56 -23.62 20.18
N SER A 36 9.84 -23.58 20.56
CA SER A 36 10.88 -24.63 20.49
C SER A 36 10.80 -25.68 19.37
N GLY A 37 10.67 -25.24 18.12
CA GLY A 37 11.19 -25.95 16.95
C GLY A 37 12.49 -25.28 16.52
N GLY A 38 13.49 -26.04 16.09
CA GLY A 38 14.77 -25.47 15.61
C GLY A 38 14.54 -24.36 14.59
N THR A 39 15.38 -23.32 14.60
CA THR A 39 15.25 -22.16 13.70
C THR A 39 15.15 -22.64 12.25
N PRO A 40 14.06 -22.34 11.52
CA PRO A 40 13.93 -22.72 10.12
C PRO A 40 15.11 -22.19 9.29
N SER A 41 15.50 -22.92 8.26
CA SER A 41 16.39 -22.36 7.24
C SER A 41 15.73 -21.17 6.55
N ASP A 42 16.51 -20.25 5.99
CA ASP A 42 15.96 -19.07 5.30
C ASP A 42 15.07 -19.46 4.11
N ALA A 43 15.40 -20.56 3.45
CA ALA A 43 14.61 -21.10 2.34
C ALA A 43 13.26 -21.67 2.82
N ASP A 44 13.26 -22.43 3.92
CA ASP A 44 12.02 -22.97 4.50
C ASP A 44 11.13 -21.87 5.04
N TYR A 45 11.72 -20.86 5.68
CA TYR A 45 11.01 -19.65 6.13
C TYR A 45 10.31 -18.95 4.97
N LEU A 46 11.05 -18.58 3.91
CA LEU A 46 10.48 -17.87 2.76
C LEU A 46 9.40 -18.70 2.06
N LYS A 47 9.62 -20.01 1.93
CA LYS A 47 8.62 -20.93 1.35
C LYS A 47 7.32 -20.92 2.18
N ASN A 48 7.43 -21.00 3.50
CA ASN A 48 6.26 -20.99 4.39
C ASN A 48 5.53 -19.64 4.38
N LEU A 49 6.28 -18.53 4.38
CA LEU A 49 5.73 -17.18 4.25
C LEU A 49 4.92 -17.03 2.95
N LEU A 50 5.51 -17.44 1.83
CA LEU A 50 4.83 -17.37 0.52
C LEU A 50 3.64 -18.33 0.43
N ALA A 51 3.67 -19.46 1.14
CA ALA A 51 2.52 -20.36 1.23
C ALA A 51 1.38 -19.71 2.04
N TYR A 52 1.70 -19.09 3.17
CA TYR A 52 0.75 -18.32 3.97
C TYR A 52 0.10 -17.20 3.15
N LYS A 53 0.89 -16.35 2.49
CA LYS A 53 0.37 -15.25 1.66
C LYS A 53 -0.49 -15.68 0.46
N LYS A 54 -0.39 -16.94 0.06
CA LYS A 54 -1.25 -17.54 -0.99
C LYS A 54 -2.51 -18.20 -0.43
N SER A 55 -2.52 -18.56 0.85
CA SER A 55 -3.69 -19.15 1.50
C SER A 55 -4.79 -18.12 1.72
N ALA A 56 -6.01 -18.57 1.98
CA ALA A 56 -7.07 -17.69 2.46
C ALA A 56 -6.74 -17.23 3.89
N HIS A 57 -6.59 -15.93 4.07
CA HIS A 57 -6.37 -15.26 5.36
C HIS A 57 -6.92 -13.84 5.28
N GLN A 58 -7.10 -13.19 6.43
CA GLN A 58 -7.45 -11.78 6.45
C GLN A 58 -6.19 -10.93 6.29
N LEU A 59 -6.30 -9.90 5.47
CA LEU A 59 -5.18 -9.10 5.02
C LEU A 59 -4.83 -8.00 6.01
N PHE A 60 -3.55 -7.65 6.07
CA PHE A 60 -3.13 -6.36 6.59
C PHE A 60 -2.65 -5.43 5.47
N LEU A 61 -3.22 -4.22 5.44
CA LEU A 61 -2.81 -3.16 4.52
C LEU A 61 -2.20 -1.97 5.29
N GLY A 62 -1.04 -1.49 4.86
CA GLY A 62 -0.37 -0.34 5.46
C GLY A 62 -0.08 0.77 4.46
N TYR A 63 -0.46 2.00 4.79
CA TYR A 63 0.05 3.17 4.06
C TYR A 63 1.42 3.53 4.61
N LEU A 64 2.45 3.48 3.76
CA LEU A 64 3.77 4.00 4.08
C LEU A 64 3.82 5.46 3.64
N VAL A 65 3.91 6.35 4.61
CA VAL A 65 4.02 7.79 4.34
C VAL A 65 5.49 8.19 4.34
N ASN A 66 5.95 8.78 3.24
CA ASN A 66 7.32 9.26 3.08
C ASN A 66 7.38 10.77 2.77
N ASP A 67 6.77 11.56 3.66
CA ASP A 67 6.69 13.02 3.58
C ASP A 67 7.87 13.73 4.27
N GLY A 68 8.79 12.97 4.88
CA GLY A 68 9.97 13.47 5.58
C GLY A 68 9.76 13.80 7.06
N ASN A 69 8.56 13.57 7.61
CA ASN A 69 8.25 13.85 9.02
C ASN A 69 8.62 12.69 9.97
N ASP A 70 8.80 11.48 9.44
CA ASP A 70 9.18 10.27 10.17
C ASP A 70 10.59 9.80 9.77
N PRO A 71 11.28 8.97 10.58
CA PRO A 71 12.61 8.47 10.25
C PRO A 71 12.57 7.73 8.91
N ALA A 72 13.59 7.89 8.07
CA ALA A 72 13.63 7.23 6.75
C ALA A 72 13.46 5.70 6.83
N ALA A 73 13.88 5.08 7.94
CA ALA A 73 13.69 3.66 8.19
C ALA A 73 12.21 3.26 8.34
N ALA A 74 11.33 4.16 8.79
CA ALA A 74 9.91 3.92 9.00
C ALA A 74 9.12 3.77 7.69
N SER A 75 9.54 4.49 6.64
CA SER A 75 8.94 4.43 5.30
C SER A 75 9.73 3.54 4.33
N SER A 76 10.84 2.93 4.79
CA SER A 76 11.62 2.00 3.97
C SER A 76 10.88 0.69 3.77
N MET A 77 10.78 0.26 2.51
CA MET A 77 10.11 -0.99 2.16
C MET A 77 10.87 -2.24 2.61
N LEU A 78 12.16 -2.12 2.99
CA LEU A 78 12.91 -3.22 3.61
C LEU A 78 12.44 -3.55 5.04
N ASN A 79 11.90 -2.56 5.74
CA ASN A 79 11.58 -2.70 7.16
C ASN A 79 10.12 -3.12 7.40
N VAL A 80 9.30 -3.14 6.35
CA VAL A 80 7.92 -3.62 6.41
C VAL A 80 7.90 -5.04 6.98
N PRO A 81 7.04 -5.34 7.98
CA PRO A 81 6.92 -6.69 8.51
C PRO A 81 6.57 -7.70 7.41
N ASP A 82 7.20 -8.85 7.45
CA ASP A 82 7.03 -9.89 6.42
C ASP A 82 5.57 -10.37 6.32
N SER A 83 4.81 -10.28 7.41
CA SER A 83 3.38 -10.61 7.46
C SER A 83 2.43 -9.56 6.84
N VAL A 84 2.90 -8.35 6.47
CA VAL A 84 2.06 -7.35 5.80
C VAL A 84 1.79 -7.76 4.35
N ASP A 85 0.52 -7.73 3.95
CA ASP A 85 0.08 -8.21 2.63
C ASP A 85 0.14 -7.13 1.56
N ILE A 86 -0.28 -5.92 1.91
CA ILE A 86 -0.38 -4.80 0.96
C ILE A 86 0.25 -3.55 1.58
N VAL A 87 1.11 -2.89 0.80
CA VAL A 87 1.63 -1.56 1.11
C VAL A 87 1.14 -0.58 0.06
N VAL A 88 0.62 0.56 0.54
CA VAL A 88 0.27 1.70 -0.31
C VAL A 88 1.31 2.80 -0.09
N ALA A 89 1.96 3.23 -1.16
CA ALA A 89 2.88 4.36 -1.13
C ALA A 89 2.10 5.68 -1.07
N PHE A 90 2.35 6.49 -0.05
CA PHE A 90 1.61 7.73 0.21
C PHE A 90 2.54 8.93 0.49
N ALA A 91 2.21 10.09 -0.09
CA ALA A 91 2.96 11.35 0.01
C ALA A 91 4.49 11.20 -0.19
N GLY A 92 4.89 10.28 -1.07
CA GLY A 92 6.28 9.87 -1.26
C GLY A 92 6.41 8.35 -1.26
N TRP A 93 7.60 7.84 -1.54
CA TRP A 93 7.93 6.41 -1.43
C TRP A 93 9.43 6.20 -1.35
N ASP A 94 9.82 5.03 -0.85
CA ASP A 94 11.20 4.54 -0.89
C ASP A 94 11.71 4.53 -2.34
N LYS A 95 12.83 5.21 -2.61
CA LYS A 95 13.35 5.37 -3.98
C LYS A 95 14.33 4.28 -4.39
N ASP A 96 14.74 3.39 -3.48
CA ASP A 96 15.63 2.29 -3.81
C ASP A 96 14.84 1.08 -4.35
N ALA A 97 15.06 0.76 -5.62
CA ALA A 97 14.36 -0.32 -6.28
C ALA A 97 14.62 -1.71 -5.69
N SER A 98 15.78 -1.90 -5.08
CA SER A 98 16.13 -3.16 -4.43
C SER A 98 15.26 -3.41 -3.19
N HIS A 99 14.83 -2.35 -2.50
CA HIS A 99 13.99 -2.44 -1.32
C HIS A 99 12.60 -2.99 -1.64
N TRP A 100 11.91 -2.39 -2.61
CA TRP A 100 10.58 -2.85 -2.98
C TRP A 100 10.60 -4.18 -3.71
N THR A 101 11.65 -4.48 -4.47
CA THR A 101 11.84 -5.82 -5.08
C THR A 101 12.01 -6.88 -4.01
N THR A 102 12.78 -6.60 -2.95
CA THR A 102 12.94 -7.51 -1.79
C THR A 102 11.62 -7.73 -1.08
N LEU A 103 10.83 -6.67 -0.88
CA LEU A 103 9.51 -6.76 -0.26
C LEU A 103 8.53 -7.60 -1.10
N GLN A 104 8.50 -7.40 -2.43
CA GLN A 104 7.67 -8.19 -3.34
C GLN A 104 8.12 -9.67 -3.39
N ALA A 105 9.42 -9.96 -3.26
CA ALA A 105 9.92 -11.33 -3.21
C ALA A 105 9.40 -12.11 -1.99
N LYS A 106 9.04 -11.40 -0.90
CA LYS A 106 8.37 -11.94 0.29
C LYS A 106 6.84 -12.00 0.14
N GLY A 107 6.31 -11.64 -1.04
CA GLY A 107 4.90 -11.75 -1.40
C GLY A 107 4.02 -10.55 -1.08
N THR A 108 4.56 -9.49 -0.47
CA THR A 108 3.82 -8.23 -0.22
C THR A 108 3.53 -7.53 -1.55
N LYS A 109 2.32 -7.00 -1.69
CA LYS A 109 1.88 -6.20 -2.85
C LYS A 109 2.12 -4.73 -2.61
N ILE A 110 2.50 -4.02 -3.67
CA ILE A 110 2.84 -2.60 -3.59
C ILE A 110 1.96 -1.80 -4.54
N LEU A 111 1.27 -0.80 -4.01
CA LEU A 111 0.34 0.04 -4.75
C LEU A 111 0.78 1.51 -4.69
N THR A 112 0.47 2.25 -5.75
CA THR A 112 0.50 3.71 -5.72
C THR A 112 -0.83 4.25 -5.22
N CYS A 113 -0.81 5.23 -4.30
CA CYS A 113 -1.99 6.04 -4.00
C CYS A 113 -2.15 7.16 -5.05
N THR A 114 -3.37 7.61 -5.28
CA THR A 114 -3.67 8.77 -6.12
C THR A 114 -4.87 9.57 -5.60
N PHE A 115 -4.77 10.88 -5.78
CA PHE A 115 -5.80 11.86 -5.48
C PHE A 115 -6.34 12.41 -6.80
N PRO A 116 -7.56 12.05 -7.24
CA PRO A 116 -8.06 12.44 -8.56
C PRO A 116 -7.96 13.94 -8.87
N GLY A 117 -8.23 14.80 -7.90
CA GLY A 117 -8.18 16.27 -8.06
C GLY A 117 -6.77 16.82 -8.29
N ASN A 118 -5.74 16.12 -7.83
CA ASN A 118 -4.35 16.49 -8.04
C ASN A 118 -3.79 15.85 -9.32
N ASP A 119 -4.02 14.54 -9.46
CA ASP A 119 -3.31 13.69 -10.40
C ASP A 119 -4.08 13.49 -11.71
N ALA A 120 -5.40 13.30 -11.63
CA ALA A 120 -6.20 12.91 -12.78
C ALA A 120 -6.44 14.08 -13.72
N TYR A 121 -6.50 13.73 -15.00
CA TYR A 121 -6.81 14.67 -16.07
C TYR A 121 -7.64 13.98 -17.13
N TYR A 122 -8.59 14.72 -17.70
CA TYR A 122 -9.40 14.21 -18.80
C TYR A 122 -8.63 14.27 -20.13
N ASP A 123 -9.02 13.42 -21.06
CA ASP A 123 -8.42 13.33 -22.39
C ASP A 123 -8.70 14.61 -23.18
N GLY A 124 -7.64 15.24 -23.70
CA GLY A 124 -7.72 16.56 -24.35
C GLY A 124 -7.69 17.76 -23.39
N SER A 125 -7.48 17.55 -22.08
CA SER A 125 -7.17 18.64 -21.13
C SER A 125 -5.81 19.30 -21.43
N ALA A 126 -5.48 20.37 -20.71
CA ALA A 126 -4.15 20.99 -20.80
C ALA A 126 -3.04 20.06 -20.26
N LYS A 127 -3.35 19.23 -19.25
CA LYS A 127 -2.42 18.24 -18.67
C LYS A 127 -2.21 17.03 -19.59
N ASP A 128 -3.15 16.74 -20.48
CA ASP A 128 -2.96 15.74 -21.53
C ASP A 128 -2.07 16.29 -22.65
N THR A 129 -0.79 15.96 -22.58
CA THR A 129 0.24 16.35 -23.57
C THR A 129 0.26 15.44 -24.80
N THR A 130 -0.54 14.37 -24.82
CA THR A 130 -0.55 13.38 -25.90
C THR A 130 -1.68 13.62 -26.90
N THR A 131 -2.82 14.11 -26.46
CA THR A 131 -3.95 14.45 -27.34
C THR A 131 -3.78 15.85 -27.95
N THR A 132 -3.83 15.92 -29.29
CA THR A 132 -3.76 17.18 -30.05
C THR A 132 -5.09 17.93 -30.07
N GLN A 133 -6.22 17.22 -30.02
CA GLN A 133 -7.55 17.83 -29.92
C GLN A 133 -7.88 18.18 -28.47
N LYS A 134 -8.01 19.48 -28.19
CA LYS A 134 -8.46 19.96 -26.88
C LYS A 134 -9.99 19.90 -26.78
N THR A 135 -10.49 19.41 -25.66
CA THR A 135 -11.93 19.33 -25.35
C THR A 135 -12.23 20.14 -24.09
N ALA A 136 -13.51 20.48 -23.89
CA ALA A 136 -13.95 21.08 -22.63
C ALA A 136 -14.28 19.99 -21.62
N LEU A 137 -13.97 20.23 -20.35
CA LEU A 137 -14.40 19.38 -19.24
C LEU A 137 -15.93 19.22 -19.24
N SER A 138 -16.41 17.98 -19.19
CA SER A 138 -17.82 17.65 -19.12
C SER A 138 -18.04 16.35 -18.34
N ALA A 139 -19.27 16.04 -17.94
CA ALA A 139 -19.59 14.78 -17.27
C ALA A 139 -19.28 13.52 -18.11
N ASN A 140 -19.10 13.67 -19.42
CA ASN A 140 -18.79 12.58 -20.37
C ASN A 140 -17.29 12.50 -20.72
N SER A 141 -16.46 13.36 -20.13
CA SER A 141 -15.01 13.33 -20.33
C SER A 141 -14.42 11.97 -19.92
N THR A 142 -13.54 11.42 -20.74
CA THR A 142 -12.77 10.22 -20.44
C THR A 142 -11.45 10.58 -19.75
N TYR A 143 -10.90 9.64 -18.99
CA TYR A 143 -9.65 9.81 -18.24
C TYR A 143 -8.66 8.70 -18.62
N ASP A 144 -8.76 8.20 -19.85
CA ASP A 144 -8.07 6.97 -20.27
C ASP A 144 -6.57 7.20 -20.39
N HIS A 145 -6.12 8.35 -20.88
CA HIS A 145 -4.70 8.65 -20.98
C HIS A 145 -4.05 8.78 -19.62
N TRP A 146 -4.71 9.40 -18.64
CA TRP A 146 -4.21 9.46 -17.27
C TRP A 146 -4.15 8.05 -16.64
N ALA A 147 -5.24 7.29 -16.71
CA ALA A 147 -5.29 5.94 -16.15
C ALA A 147 -4.23 5.02 -16.78
N LYS A 148 -4.03 5.13 -18.10
CA LYS A 148 -2.97 4.44 -18.83
C LYS A 148 -1.59 4.86 -18.34
N ALA A 149 -1.34 6.16 -18.19
CA ALA A 149 -0.05 6.67 -17.74
C ALA A 149 0.32 6.16 -16.35
N MET A 150 -0.66 6.05 -15.44
CA MET A 150 -0.47 5.44 -14.11
C MET A 150 -0.10 3.96 -14.24
N HIS A 151 -0.82 3.19 -15.07
CA HIS A 151 -0.51 1.78 -15.31
C HIS A 151 0.89 1.60 -15.93
N ASP A 152 1.21 2.35 -16.97
CA ASP A 152 2.49 2.26 -17.66
C ASP A 152 3.65 2.61 -16.71
N LYS A 153 3.51 3.66 -15.91
CA LYS A 153 4.54 4.07 -14.95
C LYS A 153 4.73 3.04 -13.84
N PHE A 154 3.68 2.76 -13.08
CA PHE A 154 3.82 1.99 -11.84
C PHE A 154 3.81 0.49 -12.09
N ILE A 155 2.95 0.00 -12.98
CA ILE A 155 2.84 -1.44 -13.25
C ILE A 155 3.91 -1.90 -14.24
N LYS A 156 4.02 -1.25 -15.41
CA LYS A 156 4.99 -1.68 -16.43
C LYS A 156 6.41 -1.21 -16.12
N GLY A 157 6.57 0.07 -15.78
CA GLY A 157 7.87 0.66 -15.44
C GLY A 157 8.42 0.08 -14.14
N MET A 158 7.72 0.34 -13.03
CA MET A 158 8.23 0.00 -11.69
C MET A 158 7.99 -1.46 -11.29
N GLY A 159 7.04 -2.16 -11.91
CA GLY A 159 6.71 -3.55 -11.56
C GLY A 159 5.82 -3.66 -10.32
N TRP A 160 5.13 -2.58 -9.94
CA TRP A 160 4.20 -2.57 -8.80
C TRP A 160 2.90 -3.32 -9.13
N ASP A 161 2.11 -3.57 -8.10
CA ASP A 161 1.00 -4.53 -8.15
C ASP A 161 -0.36 -3.87 -8.35
N GLY A 162 -0.51 -2.55 -8.17
CA GLY A 162 -1.80 -1.90 -8.36
C GLY A 162 -1.86 -0.41 -8.08
N ILE A 163 -3.10 0.06 -7.98
CA ILE A 163 -3.47 1.44 -7.66
C ILE A 163 -4.50 1.47 -6.54
N ASP A 164 -4.36 2.48 -5.71
CA ASP A 164 -5.30 2.90 -4.69
C ASP A 164 -5.80 4.30 -5.04
N VAL A 165 -7.12 4.45 -5.18
CA VAL A 165 -7.74 5.75 -5.53
C VAL A 165 -8.51 6.24 -4.32
N ASP A 166 -8.10 7.39 -3.79
CA ASP A 166 -8.71 8.03 -2.64
C ASP A 166 -9.98 8.81 -3.05
N ILE A 167 -11.12 8.38 -2.53
CA ILE A 167 -12.46 8.80 -2.94
C ILE A 167 -13.20 9.35 -1.72
N GLU A 168 -12.97 10.63 -1.45
CA GLU A 168 -13.61 11.34 -0.35
C GLU A 168 -13.86 12.81 -0.71
N THR A 169 -14.46 13.55 0.22
CA THR A 169 -14.74 14.97 -0.01
C THR A 169 -13.43 15.75 0.01
N GLY A 170 -13.04 16.32 -1.13
CA GLY A 170 -11.82 17.12 -1.27
C GLY A 170 -10.73 16.45 -2.10
N THR A 171 -10.82 15.13 -2.36
CA THR A 171 -9.86 14.44 -3.22
C THR A 171 -10.20 14.51 -4.70
N PHE A 172 -11.39 14.98 -5.04
CA PHE A 172 -11.80 15.36 -6.41
C PHE A 172 -11.77 16.89 -6.57
N GLY A 173 -11.39 17.35 -7.75
CA GLY A 173 -11.26 18.78 -8.07
C GLY A 173 -10.61 19.02 -9.43
N GLY A 174 -10.53 20.28 -9.86
CA GLY A 174 -9.84 20.66 -11.10
C GLY A 174 -10.34 19.89 -12.32
N ASP A 175 -9.43 19.18 -12.99
CA ASP A 175 -9.72 18.37 -14.18
C ASP A 175 -10.52 17.09 -13.88
N ALA A 176 -10.71 16.73 -12.61
CA ALA A 176 -11.48 15.58 -12.15
C ALA A 176 -12.45 15.97 -11.02
N PRO A 177 -13.50 16.76 -11.31
CA PRO A 177 -14.49 17.14 -10.30
C PRO A 177 -15.28 15.93 -9.81
N ALA A 178 -15.90 16.02 -8.62
CA ALA A 178 -16.65 14.91 -8.04
C ALA A 178 -17.84 14.45 -8.93
N SER A 179 -18.41 15.34 -9.74
CA SER A 179 -19.43 14.99 -10.74
C SER A 179 -18.93 13.99 -11.80
N ASN A 180 -17.62 13.88 -11.98
CA ASN A 180 -16.96 12.99 -12.94
C ASN A 180 -16.39 11.73 -12.28
N ALA A 181 -16.58 11.52 -10.97
CA ALA A 181 -15.99 10.37 -10.27
C ALA A 181 -16.26 9.04 -10.97
N LYS A 182 -17.49 8.82 -11.46
CA LYS A 182 -17.84 7.64 -12.26
C LYS A 182 -16.97 7.49 -13.52
N ALA A 183 -16.71 8.56 -14.25
CA ALA A 183 -15.91 8.53 -15.48
C ALA A 183 -14.42 8.25 -15.17
N VAL A 184 -13.89 8.86 -14.11
CA VAL A 184 -12.54 8.60 -13.61
C VAL A 184 -12.38 7.11 -13.28
N LEU A 185 -13.24 6.59 -12.40
CA LEU A 185 -13.15 5.20 -11.91
C LEU A 185 -13.41 4.17 -13.02
N THR A 186 -14.27 4.49 -13.99
CA THR A 186 -14.47 3.65 -15.19
C THR A 186 -13.21 3.59 -16.06
N SER A 187 -12.47 4.70 -16.18
CA SER A 187 -11.23 4.76 -16.95
C SER A 187 -10.11 3.97 -16.24
N VAL A 188 -10.00 4.09 -14.91
CA VAL A 188 -9.07 3.27 -14.09
C VAL A 188 -9.36 1.77 -14.25
N ALA A 189 -10.63 1.37 -14.22
CA ALA A 189 -11.04 -0.03 -14.33
C ALA A 189 -10.65 -0.71 -15.65
N LYS A 190 -10.30 0.06 -16.70
CA LYS A 190 -9.76 -0.50 -17.96
C LYS A 190 -8.34 -1.05 -17.78
N TYR A 191 -7.57 -0.52 -16.83
CA TYR A 191 -6.16 -0.86 -16.63
C TYR A 191 -5.90 -1.60 -15.31
N PHE A 192 -6.78 -1.44 -14.32
CA PHE A 192 -6.63 -2.01 -12.99
C PHE A 192 -7.90 -2.74 -12.56
N GLY A 193 -7.73 -3.66 -11.61
CA GLY A 193 -8.80 -4.40 -10.98
C GLY A 193 -9.29 -5.62 -11.77
N PRO A 194 -10.29 -6.35 -11.25
CA PRO A 194 -10.76 -7.60 -11.85
C PRO A 194 -11.31 -7.45 -13.27
N ASN A 195 -11.70 -6.24 -13.68
CA ASN A 195 -12.24 -5.94 -15.00
C ASN A 195 -11.24 -5.24 -15.94
N ALA A 196 -9.96 -5.17 -15.56
CA ALA A 196 -8.90 -4.68 -16.45
C ALA A 196 -8.98 -5.41 -17.81
N GLN A 197 -8.86 -4.63 -18.88
CA GLN A 197 -8.91 -5.10 -20.26
C GLN A 197 -7.78 -6.10 -20.54
N ALA A 198 -7.98 -6.96 -21.54
CA ALA A 198 -6.99 -7.94 -21.94
C ALA A 198 -5.64 -7.27 -22.26
N GLY A 199 -4.55 -7.83 -21.71
CA GLY A 199 -3.19 -7.30 -21.88
C GLY A 199 -2.73 -6.31 -20.79
N ASN A 200 -3.66 -5.70 -20.04
CA ASN A 200 -3.34 -4.83 -18.91
C ASN A 200 -3.06 -5.67 -17.65
N LEU A 201 -1.88 -6.30 -17.63
CA LEU A 201 -1.41 -7.20 -16.59
C LEU A 201 -0.13 -6.67 -15.93
N THR A 202 0.12 -7.08 -14.69
CA THR A 202 1.42 -6.90 -14.01
C THR A 202 2.52 -7.69 -14.72
N LYS A 203 3.78 -7.50 -14.33
CA LYS A 203 4.91 -8.30 -14.83
C LYS A 203 4.75 -9.80 -14.53
N ALA A 204 3.99 -10.15 -13.49
CA ALA A 204 3.66 -11.53 -13.13
C ALA A 204 2.49 -12.11 -13.94
N GLY A 205 1.92 -11.36 -14.91
CA GLY A 205 0.84 -11.84 -15.76
C GLY A 205 -0.54 -11.90 -15.07
N VAL A 206 -0.71 -11.20 -13.95
CA VAL A 206 -2.00 -11.10 -13.23
C VAL A 206 -2.59 -9.71 -13.38
N LYS A 207 -3.91 -9.57 -13.18
CA LYS A 207 -4.56 -8.25 -13.21
C LYS A 207 -4.06 -7.38 -12.04
N PRO A 208 -3.71 -6.10 -12.26
CA PRO A 208 -3.31 -5.20 -11.20
C PRO A 208 -4.43 -5.01 -10.18
N ILE A 209 -4.09 -4.74 -8.93
CA ILE A 209 -5.05 -4.43 -7.86
C ILE A 209 -5.64 -3.04 -8.11
N PHE A 210 -6.95 -2.90 -7.86
CA PHE A 210 -7.64 -1.60 -7.80
C PHE A 210 -8.36 -1.48 -6.47
N ILE A 211 -7.91 -0.57 -5.61
CA ILE A 211 -8.56 -0.26 -4.35
C ILE A 211 -9.47 0.97 -4.50
N TYR A 212 -10.67 0.84 -3.95
CA TYR A 212 -11.59 1.95 -3.68
C TYR A 212 -11.36 2.38 -2.23
N ASP A 213 -10.68 3.50 -2.01
CA ASP A 213 -10.42 4.06 -0.67
C ASP A 213 -11.40 5.19 -0.36
N THR A 214 -12.02 5.18 0.82
CA THR A 214 -13.06 6.16 1.17
C THR A 214 -13.27 6.31 2.67
N ASP A 215 -13.77 7.48 3.07
CA ASP A 215 -14.43 7.70 4.36
C ASP A 215 -15.98 7.82 4.24
N VAL A 216 -16.54 7.56 3.05
CA VAL A 216 -17.96 7.76 2.74
C VAL A 216 -18.79 6.50 2.99
N ASP A 217 -19.55 6.48 4.08
CA ASP A 217 -20.42 5.38 4.49
C ASP A 217 -21.92 5.60 4.21
N VAL A 218 -22.30 6.75 3.64
CA VAL A 218 -23.70 7.11 3.38
C VAL A 218 -24.09 6.98 1.90
N ALA A 219 -25.39 6.76 1.68
CA ALA A 219 -25.99 6.74 0.35
C ALA A 219 -26.28 8.16 -0.17
N GLY A 220 -26.29 8.32 -1.49
CA GLY A 220 -26.64 9.56 -2.18
C GLY A 220 -25.47 10.52 -2.39
N GLY A 221 -25.69 11.54 -3.21
CA GLY A 221 -24.64 12.45 -3.66
C GLY A 221 -23.68 11.82 -4.67
N SER A 222 -22.73 12.62 -5.17
CA SER A 222 -21.80 12.20 -6.22
C SER A 222 -20.81 11.13 -5.77
N LEU A 223 -20.54 11.02 -4.47
CA LEU A 223 -19.59 10.08 -3.88
C LEU A 223 -20.23 9.04 -2.95
N GLY A 224 -21.56 9.00 -2.82
CA GLY A 224 -22.23 8.00 -1.98
C GLY A 224 -21.97 6.58 -2.48
N TYR A 225 -21.89 5.62 -1.56
CA TYR A 225 -21.51 4.24 -1.92
C TYR A 225 -22.46 3.63 -2.97
N ASN A 226 -23.76 3.95 -2.92
CA ASN A 226 -24.74 3.47 -3.89
C ASN A 226 -24.62 4.15 -5.28
N THR A 227 -23.94 5.28 -5.38
CA THR A 227 -23.68 6.00 -6.63
C THR A 227 -22.42 5.48 -7.33
N ILE A 228 -21.33 5.25 -6.58
CA ILE A 228 -20.00 4.98 -7.16
C ILE A 228 -19.37 3.65 -6.77
N TYR A 229 -19.71 3.09 -5.62
CA TYR A 229 -19.24 1.76 -5.24
C TYR A 229 -20.18 0.68 -5.77
N THR A 230 -21.43 0.64 -5.32
CA THR A 230 -22.38 -0.46 -5.57
C THR A 230 -22.53 -0.82 -7.05
N PRO A 231 -22.72 0.14 -7.99
CA PRO A 231 -22.88 -0.18 -9.41
C PRO A 231 -21.59 -0.67 -10.07
N PHE A 232 -20.43 -0.40 -9.47
CA PHE A 232 -19.10 -0.66 -10.02
C PHE A 232 -18.27 -1.61 -9.17
N LYS A 233 -18.84 -2.24 -8.15
CA LYS A 233 -18.12 -3.06 -7.16
C LYS A 233 -17.31 -4.21 -7.76
N SER A 234 -17.65 -4.66 -8.97
CA SER A 234 -16.90 -5.68 -9.72
C SER A 234 -15.56 -5.17 -10.25
N ASN A 235 -15.38 -3.85 -10.41
CA ASN A 235 -14.14 -3.23 -10.84
C ASN A 235 -13.07 -3.17 -9.75
N TYR A 236 -13.47 -3.20 -8.48
CA TYR A 236 -12.53 -3.05 -7.35
C TYR A 236 -12.11 -4.42 -6.82
N THR A 237 -10.84 -4.56 -6.47
CA THR A 237 -10.30 -5.71 -5.77
C THR A 237 -10.65 -5.63 -4.28
N TYR A 238 -10.39 -4.48 -3.66
CA TYR A 238 -10.66 -4.20 -2.25
C TYR A 238 -11.34 -2.85 -2.07
N VAL A 239 -11.96 -2.67 -0.91
CA VAL A 239 -12.42 -1.39 -0.38
C VAL A 239 -11.61 -1.09 0.86
N ASN A 240 -10.93 0.04 0.87
CA ASN A 240 -10.32 0.59 2.07
C ASN A 240 -11.31 1.57 2.68
N PHE A 241 -11.71 1.33 3.94
CA PHE A 241 -12.59 2.23 4.65
C PHE A 241 -11.87 2.91 5.80
N GLN A 242 -11.80 4.23 5.73
CA GLN A 242 -11.11 5.11 6.66
C GLN A 242 -11.95 5.29 7.95
N SER A 243 -11.83 4.38 8.91
CA SER A 243 -12.56 4.46 10.19
C SER A 243 -11.76 5.20 11.26
N TYR A 244 -11.28 6.38 10.90
CA TYR A 244 -10.36 7.15 11.72
C TYR A 244 -11.06 7.79 12.91
N VAL A 245 -10.69 7.39 14.14
CA VAL A 245 -11.28 7.95 15.36
C VAL A 245 -10.61 9.28 15.71
N GLY A 246 -11.16 10.38 15.21
CA GLY A 246 -10.67 11.74 15.45
C GLY A 246 -10.42 12.52 14.16
N GLY A 247 -10.25 13.84 14.29
CA GLY A 247 -10.13 14.76 13.16
C GLY A 247 -11.47 15.17 12.54
N SER A 248 -11.43 16.14 11.61
CA SER A 248 -12.59 16.62 10.86
C SER A 248 -12.79 15.77 9.60
N ARG A 249 -13.30 14.55 9.77
CA ARG A 249 -13.57 13.62 8.66
C ARG A 249 -15.05 13.34 8.54
N ARG A 250 -15.48 12.76 7.42
CA ARG A 250 -16.89 12.47 7.21
C ARG A 250 -17.37 11.37 8.15
N TRP A 251 -16.59 10.30 8.28
CA TRP A 251 -16.86 9.27 9.26
C TRP A 251 -16.47 9.75 10.67
N SER A 252 -17.31 9.48 11.66
CA SER A 252 -17.16 9.98 13.04
C SER A 252 -17.50 8.93 14.11
N GLY A 253 -17.46 7.65 13.75
CA GLY A 253 -17.68 6.55 14.70
C GLY A 253 -16.56 6.47 15.74
N SER A 254 -16.86 5.78 16.85
CA SER A 254 -15.91 5.66 17.98
C SER A 254 -15.88 4.27 18.61
N LYS A 255 -16.73 3.35 18.14
CA LYS A 255 -16.84 1.97 18.62
C LYS A 255 -17.13 1.04 17.45
N THR A 256 -16.78 -0.23 17.58
CA THR A 256 -16.91 -1.22 16.50
C THR A 256 -18.34 -1.46 16.06
N SER A 257 -19.35 -1.21 16.90
CA SER A 257 -20.76 -1.26 16.49
C SER A 257 -21.08 -0.26 15.39
N ASP A 258 -20.37 0.86 15.32
CA ASP A 258 -20.55 1.90 14.31
C ASP A 258 -20.01 1.48 12.93
N LEU A 259 -19.27 0.37 12.85
CA LEU A 259 -18.82 -0.24 11.59
C LEU A 259 -19.86 -1.15 10.96
N THR A 260 -20.90 -1.55 11.71
CA THR A 260 -21.94 -2.47 11.23
C THR A 260 -22.61 -2.01 9.92
N PRO A 261 -22.93 -0.72 9.72
CA PRO A 261 -23.49 -0.24 8.46
C PRO A 261 -22.59 -0.51 7.23
N LEU A 262 -21.28 -0.61 7.41
CA LEU A 262 -20.32 -0.87 6.32
C LEU A 262 -20.53 -2.25 5.69
N LEU A 263 -21.03 -3.22 6.46
CA LEU A 263 -21.33 -4.57 5.97
C LEU A 263 -22.51 -4.59 4.98
N THR A 264 -23.34 -3.54 4.99
CA THR A 264 -24.41 -3.34 4.02
C THR A 264 -23.93 -2.47 2.85
N ALA A 265 -23.13 -1.44 3.13
CA ALA A 265 -22.64 -0.52 2.11
C ALA A 265 -21.62 -1.17 1.16
N PHE A 266 -20.76 -2.04 1.69
CA PHE A 266 -19.64 -2.62 0.97
C PHE A 266 -19.70 -4.15 0.93
N ASP A 267 -18.99 -4.74 -0.04
CA ASP A 267 -18.83 -6.19 -0.07
C ASP A 267 -17.85 -6.57 1.03
N LYS A 268 -18.34 -7.27 2.06
CA LYS A 268 -17.51 -7.62 3.21
C LYS A 268 -16.24 -8.38 2.82
N THR A 269 -16.29 -9.20 1.77
CA THR A 269 -15.12 -9.98 1.31
C THR A 269 -14.04 -9.13 0.65
N LYS A 270 -14.33 -7.84 0.42
CA LYS A 270 -13.42 -6.83 -0.11
C LYS A 270 -13.06 -5.75 0.92
N LEU A 271 -13.80 -5.65 2.02
CA LEU A 271 -13.71 -4.57 2.99
C LEU A 271 -12.50 -4.72 3.91
N ILE A 272 -11.59 -3.76 3.84
CA ILE A 272 -10.45 -3.54 4.73
C ILE A 272 -10.74 -2.27 5.54
N VAL A 273 -10.74 -2.37 6.87
CA VAL A 273 -11.04 -1.23 7.75
C VAL A 273 -9.75 -0.65 8.32
N LEU A 274 -9.59 0.67 8.27
CA LEU A 274 -8.33 1.34 8.58
C LEU A 274 -8.40 2.16 9.87
N THR A 275 -7.37 2.04 10.71
CA THR A 275 -7.10 3.00 11.79
C THR A 275 -6.30 4.21 11.29
N ASN A 276 -6.34 5.32 12.03
CA ASN A 276 -5.51 6.50 11.76
C ASN A 276 -4.15 6.38 12.45
N GLY A 277 -3.12 5.95 11.74
CA GLY A 277 -1.76 5.86 12.30
C GLY A 277 -1.02 7.19 12.41
N ASP A 278 -1.60 8.33 11.98
CA ASP A 278 -1.07 9.64 12.41
C ASP A 278 -1.08 9.74 13.94
N GLU A 279 -2.08 9.16 14.61
CA GLU A 279 -2.14 9.20 16.07
C GLU A 279 -1.10 8.31 16.75
N PHE A 280 -0.35 7.48 16.01
CA PHE A 280 0.78 6.75 16.58
C PHE A 280 1.91 7.69 16.96
N LYS A 281 2.63 7.33 18.03
CA LYS A 281 3.69 8.17 18.58
C LYS A 281 4.81 8.49 17.57
N TYR A 282 5.36 9.68 17.72
CA TYR A 282 6.56 10.14 17.02
C TYR A 282 7.82 9.44 17.55
N PRO A 283 8.97 9.55 16.84
CA PRO A 283 10.22 8.89 17.25
C PRO A 283 10.76 9.33 18.61
N ASN A 284 10.46 10.57 19.01
CA ASN A 284 10.81 11.13 20.32
C ASN A 284 9.80 10.75 21.42
N GLY A 285 8.77 9.95 21.09
CA GLY A 285 7.71 9.54 22.00
C GLY A 285 6.59 10.58 22.22
N THR A 286 6.61 11.72 21.54
CA THR A 286 5.47 12.66 21.59
C THR A 286 4.31 12.14 20.73
N GLU A 287 3.13 12.73 20.90
CA GLU A 287 1.89 12.35 20.21
C GLU A 287 1.21 13.63 19.69
N ASP A 288 0.45 13.52 18.58
CA ASP A 288 -0.35 14.63 18.04
C ASP A 288 -1.43 15.07 19.04
N THR A 289 -2.12 14.07 19.61
CA THR A 289 -3.07 14.25 20.70
C THR A 289 -2.59 13.45 21.92
N PRO A 290 -2.55 14.01 23.14
CA PRO A 290 -2.22 13.23 24.33
C PRO A 290 -3.14 12.00 24.50
N GLY A 291 -2.55 10.81 24.58
CA GLY A 291 -3.24 9.51 24.60
C GLY A 291 -3.64 8.99 23.21
N GLY A 292 -3.23 9.66 22.14
CA GLY A 292 -3.56 9.32 20.75
C GLY A 292 -3.01 7.94 20.36
N ASP A 293 -1.77 7.65 20.74
CA ASP A 293 -1.08 6.40 20.40
C ASP A 293 -1.79 5.18 20.97
N ALA A 294 -2.10 5.24 22.26
CA ALA A 294 -2.85 4.19 22.96
C ALA A 294 -4.25 4.01 22.38
N LYS A 295 -4.92 5.11 22.01
CA LYS A 295 -6.27 5.09 21.42
C LYS A 295 -6.26 4.48 20.02
N ALA A 296 -5.33 4.88 19.16
CA ALA A 296 -5.21 4.36 17.79
C ALA A 296 -4.77 2.90 17.77
N THR A 297 -3.86 2.51 18.67
CA THR A 297 -3.45 1.11 18.86
C THR A 297 -4.64 0.29 19.33
N LYS A 298 -5.35 0.72 20.39
CA LYS A 298 -6.54 0.01 20.85
C LYS A 298 -7.58 -0.12 19.73
N TRP A 299 -7.84 0.96 18.99
CA TRP A 299 -8.80 0.94 17.89
C TRP A 299 -8.40 -0.07 16.81
N LEU A 300 -7.12 -0.12 16.41
CA LEU A 300 -6.62 -1.12 15.46
C LEU A 300 -6.90 -2.57 15.91
N LEU A 301 -6.68 -2.87 17.19
CA LEU A 301 -6.91 -4.22 17.73
C LEU A 301 -8.40 -4.54 17.86
N ASP A 302 -9.23 -3.54 18.21
CA ASP A 302 -10.68 -3.68 18.25
C ASP A 302 -11.24 -3.96 16.84
N ILE A 303 -10.79 -3.21 15.82
CA ILE A 303 -11.23 -3.45 14.42
C ILE A 303 -10.68 -4.78 13.88
N ALA A 304 -9.50 -5.24 14.29
CA ALA A 304 -8.98 -6.57 13.93
C ALA A 304 -9.87 -7.68 14.48
N SER A 305 -10.29 -7.56 15.73
CA SER A 305 -11.23 -8.50 16.35
C SER A 305 -12.59 -8.47 15.64
N TRP A 306 -13.10 -7.27 15.35
CA TRP A 306 -14.35 -7.09 14.61
C TRP A 306 -14.30 -7.67 13.20
N ALA A 307 -13.20 -7.43 12.46
CA ALA A 307 -12.99 -7.93 11.11
C ALA A 307 -13.04 -9.45 11.09
N LYS A 308 -12.35 -10.10 12.05
CA LYS A 308 -12.39 -11.55 12.24
C LYS A 308 -13.78 -12.08 12.51
N THR A 309 -14.50 -11.47 13.44
CA THR A 309 -15.88 -11.88 13.79
C THR A 309 -16.83 -11.76 12.59
N ASN A 310 -16.68 -10.73 11.76
CA ASN A 310 -17.59 -10.46 10.65
C ASN A 310 -17.15 -11.07 9.31
N GLY A 311 -15.93 -11.62 9.25
CA GLY A 311 -15.35 -12.19 8.04
C GLY A 311 -15.15 -11.14 6.95
N THR A 312 -14.62 -9.97 7.30
CA THR A 312 -14.21 -8.96 6.32
C THR A 312 -12.85 -9.31 5.71
N ALA A 313 -12.44 -8.60 4.65
CA ALA A 313 -11.18 -8.85 3.96
C ALA A 313 -9.95 -8.64 4.87
N GLY A 314 -10.02 -7.67 5.79
CA GLY A 314 -8.91 -7.41 6.71
C GLY A 314 -8.99 -6.07 7.42
N VAL A 315 -7.83 -5.62 7.91
CA VAL A 315 -7.66 -4.30 8.54
C VAL A 315 -6.38 -3.62 8.06
N GLY A 316 -6.18 -2.38 8.47
CA GLY A 316 -4.96 -1.67 8.15
C GLY A 316 -4.77 -0.39 8.93
N ALA A 317 -3.72 0.34 8.59
CA ALA A 317 -3.42 1.64 9.16
C ALA A 317 -3.00 2.62 8.06
N TYR A 318 -3.65 3.79 8.04
CA TYR A 318 -3.01 4.96 7.44
C TYR A 318 -1.75 5.30 8.23
N ARG A 319 -0.70 5.82 7.58
CA ARG A 319 0.62 6.04 8.17
C ARG A 319 1.06 4.90 9.10
N MET A 320 0.96 3.65 8.60
CA MET A 320 1.51 2.47 9.28
C MET A 320 3.00 2.67 9.58
N SER A 321 3.72 3.45 8.78
CA SER A 321 5.11 3.82 9.01
C SER A 321 5.38 4.31 10.44
N ARG A 322 4.48 5.06 11.10
CA ARG A 322 4.70 5.51 12.49
C ARG A 322 4.71 4.37 13.52
N ASP A 323 4.10 3.23 13.22
CA ASP A 323 4.19 2.05 14.08
C ASP A 323 5.64 1.51 14.16
N TYR A 324 6.53 1.92 13.26
CA TYR A 324 7.99 1.69 13.38
C TYR A 324 8.56 2.20 14.71
N ASN A 325 7.98 3.25 15.29
CA ASN A 325 8.45 3.87 16.53
C ASN A 325 8.07 3.04 17.79
N HIS A 326 7.24 2.00 17.64
CA HIS A 326 6.92 1.12 18.75
C HIS A 326 8.08 0.19 19.13
N THR A 327 7.98 -0.39 20.33
CA THR A 327 8.92 -1.41 20.79
C THR A 327 8.11 -2.63 21.25
N PRO A 328 8.21 -3.77 20.56
CA PRO A 328 8.99 -3.98 19.32
C PRO A 328 8.48 -3.13 18.14
N VAL A 329 9.36 -2.83 17.17
CA VAL A 329 9.04 -2.07 15.95
C VAL A 329 7.83 -2.69 15.26
N PHE A 330 6.82 -1.94 14.83
CA PHE A 330 5.57 -2.47 14.25
C PHE A 330 4.74 -3.36 15.19
N SER A 331 4.75 -3.09 16.51
CA SER A 331 4.03 -3.94 17.46
C SER A 331 2.52 -3.97 17.22
N SER A 332 1.92 -2.82 16.86
CA SER A 332 0.47 -2.71 16.71
C SER A 332 -0.01 -3.44 15.45
N THR A 333 0.74 -3.31 14.35
CA THR A 333 0.56 -4.04 13.09
C THR A 333 0.61 -5.54 13.30
N ARG A 334 1.67 -6.05 13.96
CA ARG A 334 1.83 -7.49 14.21
C ARG A 334 0.73 -8.06 15.09
N GLN A 335 0.34 -7.33 16.14
CA GLN A 335 -0.74 -7.78 17.03
C GLN A 335 -2.08 -7.85 16.29
N ALA A 336 -2.39 -6.87 15.45
CA ALA A 336 -3.60 -6.89 14.64
C ALA A 336 -3.64 -8.10 13.69
N ILE A 337 -2.52 -8.40 13.03
CA ILE A 337 -2.37 -9.58 12.18
C ILE A 337 -2.59 -10.88 12.98
N GLN A 338 -1.99 -11.01 14.16
CA GLN A 338 -2.16 -12.19 15.01
C GLN A 338 -3.62 -12.36 15.47
N ILE A 339 -4.30 -11.25 15.80
CA ILE A 339 -5.71 -11.31 16.20
C ILE A 339 -6.55 -11.90 15.07
N MET A 340 -6.39 -11.38 13.85
CA MET A 340 -7.11 -11.86 12.66
C MET A 340 -6.75 -13.30 12.30
N ASN A 341 -5.46 -13.65 12.39
CA ASN A 341 -4.89 -14.90 11.91
C ASN A 341 -4.12 -15.62 13.05
N PRO A 342 -4.81 -16.23 14.04
CA PRO A 342 -4.19 -16.73 15.28
C PRO A 342 -3.31 -17.97 15.11
N HIS A 343 -3.31 -18.58 13.92
CA HIS A 343 -2.52 -19.77 13.59
C HIS A 343 -1.21 -19.43 12.84
N LEU A 344 -0.89 -18.14 12.73
CA LEU A 344 0.42 -17.64 12.33
C LEU A 344 1.49 -17.92 13.39
#